data_AF-A0A7C1LXL2-F1
#
_entry.id   AF-A0A7C1LXL2-F1
#
_cell.length_a   1.000
_cell.length_b   1.000
_cell.length_c   1.000
_cell.angle_alpha   90.00
_cell.angle_beta   90.00
_cell.angle_gamma   90.00
#
_symmetry.space_group_name_H-M   'P 1'
#
loop_
_entity.id
_entity.type
_entity.pdbx_description
1 polymer ?
#
loop_
_entity_poly.entity_id
_entity_poly.type
_entity_poly.pdbx_seq_one_letter_code
_entity_poly.pdbx_strand_id
1 'polypeptide(L)' 'MLWVTRDYVHIDRVASPWLIKRFVDKRAQFIFLPRNEIADFVAIMTGKKV' A
#
# COMPACT_ATOMS: atom_id res chain seq x y z
N MET A 1 4.49 -1.56 9.47
CA MET A 1 5.01 -0.84 8.28
C MET A 1 3.84 -0.41 7.40
N LEU A 2 3.92 0.73 6.69
CA LEU A 2 2.85 1.20 5.81
C LEU A 2 3.13 0.76 4.36
N TRP A 3 2.16 0.09 3.73
CA TRP A 3 2.24 -0.43 2.38
C TRP A 3 1.24 0.30 1.49
N VAL A 4 1.72 0.95 0.44
CA VAL A 4 0.90 1.70 -0.51
C VAL A 4 0.90 0.99 -1.85
N THR A 5 -0.28 0.78 -2.43
CA THR A 5 -0.40 0.13 -3.74
C THR A 5 -1.56 0.73 -4.55
N ARG A 6 -1.57 0.46 -5.85
CA ARG A 6 -2.63 0.90 -6.76
C ARG A 6 -3.94 0.19 -6.45
N ASP A 7 -5.04 0.94 -6.55
CA ASP A 7 -6.39 0.40 -6.69
C ASP A 7 -6.50 -0.45 -7.97
N TYR A 8 -7.57 -1.25 -8.05
CA TYR A 8 -7.86 -2.37 -8.97
C TYR A 8 -7.80 -3.76 -8.33
N VAL A 9 -8.97 -4.43 -8.38
CA VAL A 9 -9.26 -5.72 -7.75
C VAL A 9 -8.71 -6.86 -8.61
N HIS A 10 -7.41 -7.10 -8.50
CA HIS A 10 -6.82 -8.38 -8.85
C HIS A 10 -6.72 -9.23 -7.59
N ILE A 11 -7.02 -10.52 -7.68
CA ILE A 11 -7.02 -11.44 -6.53
C ILE A 11 -5.68 -11.41 -5.77
N ASP A 12 -4.57 -11.22 -6.51
CA ASP A 12 -3.21 -11.04 -5.98
C ASP A 12 -3.07 -9.87 -5.01
N ARG A 13 -3.81 -8.78 -5.25
CA ARG A 13 -3.74 -7.56 -4.43
C ARG A 13 -4.52 -7.66 -3.13
N VAL A 14 -5.31 -8.72 -2.95
CA VAL A 14 -6.00 -9.08 -1.69
C VAL A 14 -5.24 -10.19 -0.96
N ALA A 15 -4.73 -11.18 -1.69
CA ALA A 15 -3.93 -12.26 -1.11
C ALA A 15 -2.59 -11.76 -0.52
N SER A 16 -1.92 -10.83 -1.20
CA SER A 16 -0.62 -10.32 -0.75
C SER A 16 -0.69 -9.61 0.62
N PRO A 17 -1.63 -8.66 0.87
CA PRO A 17 -1.82 -8.09 2.21
C PRO A 17 -2.14 -9.13 3.28
N TRP A 18 -2.95 -10.14 2.95
CA TRP A 18 -3.28 -11.21 3.88
C TRP A 18 -2.03 -12.00 4.28
N LEU A 19 -1.21 -12.41 3.32
CA LEU A 19 0.05 -13.12 3.57
C LEU A 19 1.00 -12.29 4.41
N ILE A 20 1.19 -11.01 4.08
CA ILE A 20 2.07 -10.11 4.83
C ILE A 20 1.57 -9.94 6.27
N LYS A 21 0.27 -9.71 6.48
CA LYS A 21 -0.30 -9.63 7.84
C LYS A 21 -0.16 -10.93 8.61
N ARG A 22 -0.27 -12.08 7.92
CA ARG A 22 -0.25 -13.39 8.55
C ARG A 22 1.15 -13.83 8.95
N PHE A 23 2.15 -13.58 8.10
CA PHE A 23 3.47 -14.20 8.21
C PHE A 23 4.64 -13.22 8.40
N VAL A 24 4.52 -11.96 8.01
CA VAL A 24 5.65 -11.01 8.01
C VAL A 24 5.46 -9.93 9.10
N ASP A 25 4.37 -9.16 9.02
CA ASP A 25 4.10 -8.04 9.93
C ASP A 25 2.60 -7.96 10.24
N LYS A 26 2.21 -8.42 11.43
CA LYS A 26 0.82 -8.38 11.91
C LYS A 26 0.26 -6.96 12.06
N ARG A 27 1.12 -5.95 12.18
CA ARG A 27 0.75 -4.54 12.31
C ARG A 27 0.88 -3.78 10.98
N ALA A 28 1.06 -4.50 9.86
CA ALA A 28 1.11 -3.89 8.55
C ALA A 28 -0.22 -3.19 8.21
N GLN A 29 -0.11 -1.95 7.76
CA GLN A 29 -1.24 -1.16 7.27
C GLN A 29 -1.13 -1.06 5.74
N PHE A 30 -2.27 -1.17 5.06
CA PHE A 30 -2.34 -1.18 3.60
C PHE A 30 -3.27 -0.07 3.15
N ILE A 31 -2.80 0.72 2.20
CA ILE A 31 -3.56 1.80 1.56
C ILE A 31 -3.59 1.52 0.06
N PHE A 32 -4.80 1.50 -0.50
CA PHE A 32 -5.05 1.33 -1.93
C PHE A 32 -5.49 2.67 -2.47
N LEU A 33 -4.72 3.23 -3.41
CA LEU A 33 -4.98 4.55 -3.99
C LEU A 33 -5.01 4.45 -5.51
N PRO A 34 -5.81 5.31 -6.17
CA PRO A 34 -5.70 5.58 -7.60
C PRO A 34 -4.25 5.88 -8.00
N ARG A 35 -3.80 5.41 -9.17
CA ARG A 35 -2.40 5.58 -9.62
C ARG A 35 -1.93 7.04 -9.51
N ASN A 36 -2.77 7.96 -9.93
CA ASN A 36 -2.51 9.40 -9.95
C ASN A 36 -2.27 9.97 -8.54
N GLU A 37 -2.81 9.35 -7.50
CA GLU A 37 -2.72 9.85 -6.12
C GLU A 37 -1.53 9.26 -5.33
N ILE A 38 -0.89 8.21 -5.84
CA ILE A 38 0.22 7.55 -5.13
C ILE A 38 1.40 8.50 -4.93
N ALA A 39 1.80 9.22 -5.98
CA ALA A 39 2.95 10.12 -5.91
C ALA A 39 2.72 11.26 -4.92
N ASP A 40 1.53 11.86 -4.97
CA ASP A 40 1.14 12.94 -4.07
C ASP A 40 1.04 12.46 -2.62
N PHE A 41 0.46 11.27 -2.40
CA PHE A 41 0.36 10.67 -1.08
C PHE A 41 1.74 10.37 -0.47
N VAL A 42 2.65 9.80 -1.27
CA VAL A 42 4.02 9.52 -0.82
C VAL A 42 4.76 10.81 -0.50
N ALA A 43 4.58 11.87 -1.31
CA ALA A 43 5.20 13.16 -1.09
C ALA A 43 4.74 13.80 0.24
N ILE A 44 3.45 13.72 0.56
CA ILE A 44 2.89 14.21 1.85
C ILE A 44 3.45 13.41 3.04
N MET A 45 3.49 12.09 2.94
CA MET A 45 3.87 11.22 4.05
C MET A 45 5.37 11.19 4.34
N THR A 46 6.21 11.42 3.33
CA THR A 46 7.68 11.33 3.47
C THR A 46 8.39 12.67 3.41
N GLY A 47 7.70 13.76 3.05
CA GLY A 47 8.31 15.07 2.82
C GLY A 47 9.26 15.10 1.61
N LYS A 48 9.33 14.02 0.82
CA LYS A 48 10.15 13.91 -0.39
C LYS A 48 9.25 13.69 -1.60
N LYS A 49 9.33 14.59 -2.57
CA LYS A 49 8.78 14.34 -3.91
C LYS A 49 9.58 13.20 -4.54
N VAL A 50 8.90 12.09 -4.84
CA VAL A 50 9.45 10.91 -5.53
C VAL A 50 9.19 11.05 -7.03
#